data_AF-A0A436W0X5-F1
#
_entry.id   AF-A0A436W0X5-F1
#
_cell.length_a   1.000
_cell.length_b   1.000
_cell.length_c   1.000
_cell.angle_alpha   90.00
_cell.angle_beta   90.00
_cell.angle_gamma   90.00
#
_symmetry.space_group_name_H-M   'P 1'
#
loop_
_entity.id
_entity.type
_entity.pdbx_description
1 polymer ?
#
loop_
_entity_poly.entity_id
_entity_poly.type
_entity_poly.pdbx_seq_one_letter_code
_entity_poly.pdbx_strand_id
1 'polypeptide(L)'
;MIRLDPATANPAPPPAVPAWALAADGVLHDADAAFRAGAALASLDSLARAQPAWAGAWRQRLALRCAAASMRLAGRAEDEAALRDAWQLCPAGADPGPAGAIFGAWRQLALQPPAVSADRLAKGIEMLGLAWDDEALAELCRHIENLMEGQTPAPFAAAAVAAHVVAARPDAELLAWWLADLVLAQALRWPRPLPLLMAQAFDPAFRGGASGRRIRPGEKGFE
;
A
#
# COMPACT_ATOMS: atom_id res chain seq x y z
N MET A 1 -23.92 19.75 17.60
CA MET A 1 -22.63 20.25 18.15
C MET A 1 -21.80 19.02 18.50
N ILE A 2 -20.85 18.61 17.65
CA ILE A 2 -19.99 17.45 17.93
C ILE A 2 -19.01 17.91 19.01
N ARG A 3 -19.19 17.45 20.26
CA ARG A 3 -18.19 17.64 21.31
C ARG A 3 -17.01 16.74 20.97
N LEU A 4 -15.88 17.35 20.59
CA LEU A 4 -14.61 16.63 20.57
C LEU A 4 -14.27 16.26 22.00
N ASP A 5 -14.18 14.96 22.27
CA ASP A 5 -13.72 14.46 23.55
C ASP A 5 -12.25 14.89 23.74
N PRO A 6 -11.87 15.61 24.82
CA PRO A 6 -10.50 16.08 25.02
C PRO A 6 -9.45 14.94 25.02
N ALA A 7 -9.87 13.68 25.25
CA ALA A 7 -9.01 12.51 25.07
C ALA A 7 -8.62 12.22 23.59
N THR A 8 -9.39 12.75 22.63
CA THR A 8 -9.10 12.63 21.17
C THR A 8 -8.16 13.71 20.66
N ALA A 9 -8.00 14.81 21.39
CA ALA A 9 -7.01 15.83 21.11
C ALA A 9 -5.67 15.41 21.69
N ASN A 10 -5.00 14.41 21.09
CA ASN A 10 -3.64 14.10 21.46
C ASN A 10 -2.73 15.27 21.00
N PRO A 11 -2.17 16.09 21.91
CA PRO A 11 -1.40 17.27 21.54
C PRO A 11 0.06 16.92 21.20
N ALA A 12 0.44 15.64 21.29
CA ALA A 12 1.79 15.20 20.97
C ALA A 12 2.07 15.42 19.48
N PRO A 13 3.23 15.99 19.13
CA PRO A 13 3.63 16.12 17.73
C PRO A 13 3.65 14.73 17.08
N PRO A 14 3.25 14.61 15.80
CA PRO A 14 3.35 13.34 15.11
C PRO A 14 4.82 12.89 15.10
N PRO A 15 5.09 11.58 15.23
CA PRO A 15 6.45 11.07 15.14
C PRO A 15 7.05 11.49 13.80
N ALA A 16 8.28 11.97 13.85
CA ALA A 16 9.03 12.39 12.69
C ALA A 16 10.07 11.34 12.32
N VAL A 17 10.34 11.20 11.03
CA VAL A 17 11.49 10.42 10.56
C VAL A 17 12.76 11.20 10.93
N PRO A 18 13.80 10.55 11.51
CA PRO A 18 15.05 11.22 11.83
C PRO A 18 15.67 11.89 10.59
N ALA A 19 16.22 13.09 10.75
CA ALA A 19 16.76 13.87 9.63
C ALA A 19 17.85 13.13 8.84
N TRP A 20 18.68 12.32 9.52
CA TRP A 20 19.71 11.51 8.86
C TRP A 20 19.12 10.45 7.91
N ALA A 21 17.93 9.91 8.23
CA ALA A 21 17.29 8.90 7.39
C ALA A 21 16.69 9.53 6.12
N LEU A 22 16.33 10.82 6.20
CA LEU A 22 15.83 11.63 5.09
C LEU A 22 16.94 12.26 4.24
N ALA A 23 18.18 12.30 4.72
CA ALA A 23 19.29 12.89 3.99
C ALA A 23 19.52 12.13 2.68
N ALA A 24 19.60 12.81 1.54
CA ALA A 24 19.92 12.17 0.27
C ALA A 24 21.44 12.25 0.05
N ASP A 25 22.18 11.28 0.58
CA ASP A 25 23.64 11.20 0.45
C ASP A 25 24.10 9.90 -0.21
N GLY A 26 24.77 10.04 -1.35
CA GLY A 26 25.58 9.00 -1.98
C GLY A 26 24.84 7.89 -2.74
N VAL A 27 25.63 6.92 -3.22
CA VAL A 27 25.12 5.65 -3.75
C VAL A 27 24.68 4.82 -2.54
N LEU A 28 23.38 4.61 -2.38
CA LEU A 28 22.84 3.76 -1.34
C LEU A 28 23.06 2.29 -1.71
N HIS A 29 23.67 1.53 -0.81
CA HIS A 29 23.63 0.07 -0.89
C HIS A 29 22.29 -0.43 -0.32
N ASP A 30 21.88 -1.65 -0.67
CA ASP A 30 20.62 -2.26 -0.23
C ASP A 30 20.47 -2.22 1.31
N ALA A 31 21.57 -2.41 2.04
CA ALA A 31 21.59 -2.31 3.50
C ALA A 31 21.29 -0.89 4.02
N ASP A 32 21.80 0.15 3.35
CA ASP A 32 21.55 1.55 3.71
C ASP A 32 20.09 1.93 3.45
N ALA A 33 19.54 1.47 2.32
CA ALA A 33 18.14 1.65 1.96
C ALA A 33 17.22 0.96 2.99
N ALA A 34 17.53 -0.29 3.36
CA ALA A 34 16.79 -1.03 4.38
C ALA A 34 16.86 -0.37 5.76
N PHE A 35 18.02 0.16 6.14
CA PHE A 35 18.19 0.84 7.42
C PHE A 35 17.36 2.12 7.50
N ARG A 36 17.33 2.92 6.42
CA ARG A 36 16.50 4.13 6.32
C ARG A 36 15.02 3.81 6.28
N ALA A 37 14.61 2.79 5.51
CA ALA A 37 13.24 2.31 5.48
C ALA A 37 12.81 1.84 6.89
N GLY A 38 13.66 1.11 7.60
CA GLY A 38 13.44 0.70 8.99
C GLY A 38 13.26 1.88 9.93
N ALA A 39 14.08 2.93 9.82
CA ALA A 39 13.92 4.16 10.61
C ALA A 39 12.60 4.88 10.33
N ALA A 40 12.20 4.98 9.05
CA ALA A 40 10.93 5.59 8.68
C ALA A 40 9.73 4.78 9.18
N LEU A 41 9.77 3.45 9.04
CA LEU A 41 8.72 2.55 9.54
C LEU A 41 8.65 2.56 11.07
N ALA A 42 9.78 2.65 11.77
CA ALA A 42 9.81 2.78 13.23
C ALA A 42 9.11 4.07 13.70
N SER A 43 9.30 5.19 13.00
CA SER A 43 8.55 6.42 13.28
C SER A 43 7.04 6.25 13.06
N LEU A 44 6.61 5.45 12.08
CA LEU A 44 5.19 5.19 11.82
C LEU A 44 4.58 4.14 12.76
N ASP A 45 5.36 3.19 13.27
CA ASP A 45 4.89 1.99 13.95
C ASP A 45 4.01 2.29 15.17
N SER A 46 4.42 3.26 15.99
CA SER A 46 3.65 3.67 17.16
C SER A 46 2.25 4.17 16.80
N LEU A 47 2.13 5.01 15.76
CA LEU A 47 0.83 5.50 15.28
C LEU A 47 -0.02 4.39 14.66
N ALA A 48 0.61 3.51 13.88
CA ALA A 48 -0.07 2.39 13.24
C ALA A 48 -0.69 1.44 14.28
N ARG A 49 -0.02 1.22 15.41
CA ARG A 49 -0.49 0.36 16.51
C ARG A 49 -1.47 1.05 17.46
N ALA A 50 -1.30 2.34 17.73
CA ALA A 50 -2.06 3.05 18.76
C ALA A 50 -3.57 3.17 18.47
N GLN A 51 -3.99 3.03 17.21
CA GLN A 51 -5.39 3.10 16.79
C GLN A 51 -6.17 4.28 17.40
N PRO A 52 -5.65 5.53 17.32
CA PRO A 52 -6.35 6.69 17.84
C PRO A 52 -7.72 6.87 17.16
N ALA A 53 -8.64 7.60 17.79
CA ALA A 53 -10.00 7.82 17.27
C ALA A 53 -10.03 8.34 15.81
N TRP A 54 -9.02 9.11 15.41
CA TRP A 54 -8.88 9.64 14.05
C TRP A 54 -8.20 8.68 13.05
N ALA A 55 -7.69 7.52 13.47
CA ALA A 55 -6.91 6.61 12.63
C ALA A 55 -7.68 6.11 11.41
N GLY A 56 -9.00 5.94 11.54
CA GLY A 56 -9.88 5.60 10.43
C GLY A 56 -9.85 6.65 9.32
N ALA A 57 -10.00 7.93 9.67
CA ALA A 57 -9.95 9.03 8.70
C ALA A 57 -8.56 9.17 8.05
N TRP A 58 -7.50 8.97 8.83
CA TRP A 58 -6.13 8.95 8.30
C TRP A 58 -5.95 7.85 7.25
N ARG A 59 -6.33 6.61 7.56
CA ARG A 59 -6.29 5.48 6.63
C ARG A 59 -7.12 5.67 5.38
N GLN A 60 -8.32 6.26 5.50
CA GLN A 60 -9.17 6.54 4.33
C GLN A 60 -8.55 7.60 3.41
N ARG A 61 -7.90 8.62 3.97
CA ARG A 61 -7.16 9.62 3.17
C ARG A 61 -5.94 9.02 2.48
N LEU A 62 -5.23 8.11 3.15
CA LEU A 62 -4.15 7.33 2.56
C LEU A 62 -4.65 6.43 1.41
N ALA A 63 -5.77 5.73 1.61
CA ALA A 63 -6.43 4.92 0.58
C ALA A 63 -6.81 5.75 -0.65
N LEU A 64 -7.36 6.96 -0.45
CA LEU A 64 -7.73 7.85 -1.54
C LEU A 64 -6.52 8.29 -2.37
N ARG A 65 -5.39 8.62 -1.72
CA ARG A 65 -4.15 8.98 -2.41
C ARG A 65 -3.58 7.81 -3.22
N CYS A 66 -3.58 6.61 -2.65
CA CYS A 66 -3.17 5.40 -3.36
C CYS A 66 -4.08 5.12 -4.56
N ALA A 67 -5.40 5.27 -4.40
CA ALA A 67 -6.35 5.12 -5.49
C ALA A 67 -6.14 6.15 -6.62
N ALA A 68 -5.85 7.41 -6.30
CA ALA A 68 -5.53 8.42 -7.31
C ALA A 68 -4.22 8.08 -8.06
N ALA A 69 -3.20 7.62 -7.36
CA ALA A 69 -1.98 7.11 -8.00
C ALA A 69 -2.27 5.86 -8.85
N SER A 70 -3.18 4.98 -8.41
CA SER A 70 -3.66 3.85 -9.21
C SER A 70 -4.33 4.26 -10.51
N MET A 71 -5.15 5.33 -10.50
CA MET A 71 -5.75 5.87 -11.74
C MET A 71 -4.68 6.28 -12.74
N ARG A 72 -3.65 7.00 -12.26
CA ARG A 72 -2.51 7.38 -13.10
C ARG A 72 -1.78 6.17 -13.66
N LEU A 73 -1.57 5.11 -12.86
CA LEU A 73 -0.92 3.89 -13.33
C LEU A 73 -1.78 3.16 -14.38
N ALA A 74 -3.10 3.16 -14.21
CA ALA A 74 -4.06 2.60 -15.15
C ALA A 74 -4.29 3.49 -16.40
N GLY A 75 -3.58 4.62 -16.54
CA GLY A 75 -3.73 5.55 -17.67
C GLY A 75 -5.06 6.32 -17.66
N ARG A 76 -5.68 6.47 -16.48
CA ARG A 76 -6.96 7.16 -16.30
C ARG A 76 -6.77 8.52 -15.61
N ALA A 77 -7.75 9.41 -15.78
CA ALA A 77 -7.64 10.82 -15.40
C ALA A 77 -8.35 11.17 -14.09
N GLU A 78 -9.08 10.22 -13.49
CA GLU A 78 -9.82 10.43 -12.25
C GLU A 78 -8.89 10.82 -11.10
N ASP A 79 -9.16 11.98 -10.52
CA ASP A 79 -8.46 12.50 -9.37
C ASP A 79 -9.15 12.12 -8.05
N GLU A 80 -8.62 12.62 -6.93
CA GLU A 80 -9.21 12.36 -5.61
C GLU A 80 -10.66 12.83 -5.48
N ALA A 81 -11.08 13.87 -6.20
CA ALA A 81 -12.46 14.36 -6.14
C ALA A 81 -13.39 13.44 -6.92
N ALA A 82 -13.02 13.07 -8.15
CA ALA A 82 -13.76 12.13 -8.96
C ALA A 82 -13.90 10.76 -8.27
N LEU A 83 -12.86 10.28 -7.60
CA LEU A 83 -12.91 9.03 -6.83
C LEU A 83 -13.84 9.12 -5.61
N ARG A 84 -13.87 10.27 -4.93
CA ARG A 84 -14.82 10.50 -3.84
C ARG A 84 -16.25 10.50 -4.36
N ASP A 85 -16.51 11.16 -5.48
CA ASP A 85 -17.83 11.24 -6.08
C ASP A 85 -18.30 9.85 -6.55
N ALA A 86 -17.43 9.11 -7.26
CA ALA A 86 -17.71 7.75 -7.73
C ALA A 86 -18.11 6.79 -6.59
N TRP A 87 -17.58 6.98 -5.38
CA TRP A 87 -17.93 6.14 -4.23
C TRP A 87 -19.08 6.67 -3.40
N GLN A 88 -19.11 7.97 -3.10
CA GLN A 88 -20.06 8.56 -2.16
C GLN A 88 -21.41 8.90 -2.80
N LEU A 89 -21.43 9.16 -4.12
CA LEU A 89 -22.66 9.39 -4.87
C LEU A 89 -23.23 8.09 -5.45
N CYS A 90 -22.49 6.98 -5.37
CA CYS A 90 -22.99 5.66 -5.76
C CYS A 90 -24.05 5.17 -4.75
N PRO A 91 -25.28 4.86 -5.21
CA PRO A 91 -26.30 4.26 -4.36
C PRO A 91 -25.81 2.95 -3.72
N ALA A 92 -26.35 2.63 -2.54
CA ALA A 92 -26.04 1.37 -1.88
C ALA A 92 -26.44 0.19 -2.77
N GLY A 93 -25.49 -0.74 -3.01
CA GLY A 93 -25.69 -1.92 -3.85
C GLY A 93 -25.56 -1.68 -5.35
N ALA A 94 -25.34 -0.44 -5.80
CA ALA A 94 -25.02 -0.15 -7.19
C ALA A 94 -23.51 -0.38 -7.47
N ASP A 95 -23.18 -0.58 -8.74
CA ASP A 95 -21.79 -0.64 -9.21
C ASP A 95 -21.18 0.77 -9.24
N PRO A 96 -20.10 1.04 -8.48
CA PRO A 96 -19.43 2.34 -8.47
C PRO A 96 -18.53 2.56 -9.70
N GLY A 97 -18.53 1.62 -10.65
CA GLY A 97 -17.73 1.63 -11.87
C GLY A 97 -16.23 1.39 -11.60
N PRO A 98 -15.39 1.36 -12.65
CA PRO A 98 -14.00 0.94 -12.50
C PRO A 98 -13.15 1.85 -11.57
N ALA A 99 -13.44 3.16 -11.56
CA ALA A 99 -12.73 4.11 -10.69
C ALA A 99 -13.12 3.90 -9.21
N GLY A 100 -14.42 3.75 -8.97
CA GLY A 100 -14.96 3.46 -7.65
C GLY A 100 -14.55 2.07 -7.14
N ALA A 101 -14.47 1.06 -8.00
CA ALA A 101 -13.99 -0.28 -7.66
C ALA A 101 -12.53 -0.26 -7.18
N ILE A 102 -11.63 0.42 -7.91
CA ILE A 102 -10.23 0.57 -7.48
C ILE A 102 -10.14 1.34 -6.15
N PHE A 103 -10.90 2.42 -5.97
CA PHE A 103 -10.93 3.10 -4.67
C PHE A 103 -11.46 2.18 -3.57
N GLY A 104 -12.49 1.39 -3.86
CA GLY A 104 -13.03 0.38 -2.98
C GLY A 104 -11.99 -0.66 -2.54
N ALA A 105 -11.09 -1.09 -3.43
CA ALA A 105 -10.02 -2.03 -3.10
C ALA A 105 -9.08 -1.46 -2.02
N TRP A 106 -8.68 -0.19 -2.18
CA TRP A 106 -7.85 0.51 -1.19
C TRP A 106 -8.60 0.77 0.12
N ARG A 107 -9.90 1.07 0.06
CA ARG A 107 -10.74 1.22 1.26
C ARG A 107 -10.87 -0.10 2.02
N GLN A 108 -11.14 -1.22 1.34
CA GLN A 108 -11.23 -2.55 1.93
C GLN A 108 -9.91 -2.90 2.63
N LEU A 109 -8.78 -2.67 1.96
CA LEU A 109 -7.44 -2.88 2.53
C LEU A 109 -7.28 -2.14 3.86
N ALA A 110 -7.60 -0.85 3.89
CA ALA A 110 -7.39 0.02 5.06
C ALA A 110 -8.41 -0.24 6.20
N LEU A 111 -9.53 -0.91 5.92
CA LEU A 111 -10.62 -1.15 6.87
C LEU A 111 -10.66 -2.58 7.43
N GLN A 112 -9.80 -3.48 6.97
CA GLN A 112 -9.77 -4.87 7.43
C GLN A 112 -8.44 -5.18 8.15
N PRO A 113 -8.42 -6.09 9.14
CA PRO A 113 -7.17 -6.63 9.69
C PRO A 113 -6.30 -7.20 8.57
N PRO A 114 -4.96 -7.26 8.68
CA PRO A 114 -4.08 -7.67 7.59
C PRO A 114 -4.04 -9.20 7.37
N ALA A 115 -5.14 -9.92 7.60
CA ALA A 115 -5.19 -11.37 7.34
C ALA A 115 -5.21 -11.67 5.83
N VAL A 116 -4.41 -12.65 5.40
CA VAL A 116 -4.46 -13.18 4.03
C VAL A 116 -5.43 -14.35 3.98
N SER A 117 -6.31 -14.33 2.99
CA SER A 117 -7.16 -15.46 2.63
C SER A 117 -7.44 -15.41 1.14
N ALA A 118 -7.68 -16.57 0.54
CA ALA A 118 -8.04 -16.67 -0.88
C ALA A 118 -9.23 -15.76 -1.22
N ASP A 119 -10.30 -15.80 -0.41
CA ASP A 119 -11.49 -14.95 -0.61
C ASP A 119 -11.16 -13.44 -0.62
N ARG A 120 -10.30 -13.00 0.31
CA ARG A 120 -9.92 -11.59 0.39
C ARG A 120 -9.10 -11.19 -0.83
N LEU A 121 -8.15 -12.01 -1.21
CA LEU A 121 -7.29 -11.74 -2.37
C LEU A 121 -8.12 -11.75 -3.66
N ALA A 122 -8.98 -12.76 -3.86
CA ALA A 122 -9.89 -12.85 -5.00
C ALA A 122 -10.77 -11.59 -5.11
N LYS A 123 -11.36 -11.13 -4.01
CA LYS A 123 -12.14 -9.89 -3.99
C LYS A 123 -11.30 -8.66 -4.33
N GLY A 124 -10.09 -8.54 -3.79
CA GLY A 124 -9.19 -7.43 -4.10
C GLY A 124 -8.81 -7.41 -5.59
N ILE A 125 -8.50 -8.58 -6.16
CA ILE A 125 -8.19 -8.81 -7.57
C ILE A 125 -9.36 -8.40 -8.46
N GLU A 126 -10.58 -8.84 -8.14
CA GLU A 126 -11.80 -8.49 -8.87
C GLU A 126 -12.02 -6.96 -8.87
N MET A 127 -11.90 -6.31 -7.71
CA MET A 127 -12.07 -4.86 -7.58
C MET A 127 -11.00 -4.05 -8.32
N LEU A 128 -9.83 -4.64 -8.57
CA LEU A 128 -8.76 -4.06 -9.39
C LEU A 128 -8.94 -4.36 -10.89
N GLY A 129 -10.00 -5.07 -11.27
CA GLY A 129 -10.30 -5.40 -12.67
C GLY A 129 -9.39 -6.48 -13.26
N LEU A 130 -8.83 -7.35 -12.42
CA LEU A 130 -7.94 -8.43 -12.82
C LEU A 130 -8.68 -9.77 -12.76
N ALA A 131 -8.32 -10.71 -13.64
CA ALA A 131 -8.88 -12.08 -13.63
C ALA A 131 -7.81 -13.08 -13.23
N TRP A 132 -7.83 -13.63 -12.02
CA TRP A 132 -6.78 -14.53 -11.50
C TRP A 132 -7.30 -15.96 -11.38
N ASP A 133 -6.53 -16.95 -11.82
CA ASP A 133 -6.90 -18.34 -11.68
C ASP A 133 -6.64 -18.86 -10.26
N ASP A 134 -7.41 -19.86 -9.84
CA ASP A 134 -7.39 -20.38 -8.47
C ASP A 134 -6.03 -20.98 -8.08
N GLU A 135 -5.31 -21.59 -9.03
CA GLU A 135 -4.00 -22.19 -8.80
C GLU A 135 -2.94 -21.11 -8.53
N ALA A 136 -2.90 -20.07 -9.37
CA ALA A 136 -2.02 -18.92 -9.17
C ALA A 136 -2.39 -18.12 -7.91
N LEU A 137 -3.66 -18.12 -7.49
CA LEU A 137 -4.09 -17.50 -6.25
C LEU A 137 -3.60 -18.29 -5.03
N ALA A 138 -3.69 -19.62 -5.08
CA ALA A 138 -3.17 -20.50 -4.03
C ALA A 138 -1.65 -20.36 -3.89
N GLU A 139 -0.93 -20.30 -5.02
CA GLU A 139 0.52 -20.08 -5.04
C GLU A 139 0.91 -18.72 -4.43
N LEU A 140 0.16 -17.66 -4.74
CA LEU A 140 0.37 -16.35 -4.16
C LEU A 140 0.16 -16.34 -2.63
N CYS A 141 -0.89 -17.00 -2.13
CA CYS A 141 -1.11 -17.17 -0.69
C CYS A 141 0.09 -17.87 -0.04
N ARG A 142 0.54 -18.99 -0.61
CA ARG A 142 1.70 -19.75 -0.13
C ARG A 142 2.99 -18.92 -0.14
N HIS A 143 3.20 -18.11 -1.18
CA HIS A 143 4.34 -17.21 -1.25
C HIS A 143 4.34 -16.20 -0.09
N ILE A 144 3.18 -15.61 0.21
CA ILE A 144 3.05 -14.66 1.32
C ILE A 144 3.29 -15.37 2.68
N GLU A 145 2.76 -16.57 2.87
CA GLU A 145 3.02 -17.39 4.06
C GLU A 145 4.52 -17.64 4.26
N ASN A 146 5.22 -18.06 3.20
CA ASN A 146 6.66 -18.29 3.22
C ASN A 146 7.45 -17.02 3.59
N LEU A 147 7.05 -15.84 3.11
CA LEU A 147 7.69 -14.57 3.48
C LEU A 147 7.56 -14.29 4.98
N MET A 148 6.41 -14.62 5.57
CA MET A 148 6.15 -14.43 7.01
C MET A 148 6.91 -15.46 7.86
N GLU A 149 6.91 -16.73 7.47
CA GLU A 149 7.63 -17.80 8.17
C GLU A 149 9.14 -17.61 8.12
N GLY A 150 9.66 -17.17 6.97
CA GLY A 150 11.08 -16.86 6.77
C GLY A 150 11.57 -15.62 7.52
N GLN A 151 10.68 -14.87 8.20
CA GLN A 151 11.00 -13.63 8.93
C GLN A 151 11.71 -12.59 8.05
N THR A 152 11.32 -12.52 6.78
CA THR A 152 11.87 -11.54 5.84
C THR A 152 11.62 -10.13 6.40
N PRO A 153 12.64 -9.24 6.47
CA PRO A 153 12.43 -7.90 6.96
C PRO A 153 11.33 -7.17 6.18
N ALA A 154 10.46 -6.44 6.89
CA ALA A 154 9.21 -5.94 6.34
C ALA A 154 9.33 -5.15 5.00
N PRO A 155 10.34 -4.26 4.80
CA PRO A 155 10.54 -3.60 3.51
C PRO A 155 10.82 -4.58 2.37
N PHE A 156 11.67 -5.59 2.61
CA PHE A 156 12.01 -6.60 1.61
C PHE A 156 10.85 -7.57 1.36
N ALA A 157 10.07 -7.92 2.39
CA ALA A 157 8.87 -8.73 2.20
C ALA A 157 7.85 -8.02 1.29
N ALA A 158 7.67 -6.71 1.49
CA ALA A 158 6.79 -5.89 0.64
C ALA A 158 7.31 -5.77 -0.80
N ALA A 159 8.63 -5.62 -0.99
CA ALA A 159 9.24 -5.58 -2.32
C ALA A 159 9.14 -6.95 -3.04
N ALA A 160 9.45 -8.03 -2.32
CA ALA A 160 9.43 -9.40 -2.83
C ALA A 160 8.03 -9.84 -3.27
N VAL A 161 6.98 -9.56 -2.50
CA VAL A 161 5.61 -9.89 -2.93
C VAL A 161 5.21 -9.09 -4.17
N ALA A 162 5.64 -7.83 -4.28
CA ALA A 162 5.35 -7.02 -5.45
C ALA A 162 6.08 -7.54 -6.70
N ALA A 163 7.35 -7.92 -6.55
CA ALA A 163 8.14 -8.55 -7.61
C ALA A 163 7.54 -9.89 -8.05
N HIS A 164 7.14 -10.74 -7.10
CA HIS A 164 6.51 -12.04 -7.38
C HIS A 164 5.23 -11.88 -8.20
N VAL A 165 4.36 -10.92 -7.83
CA VAL A 165 3.10 -10.65 -8.54
C VAL A 165 3.36 -10.18 -9.97
N VAL A 166 4.28 -9.24 -10.19
CA VAL A 166 4.58 -8.73 -11.54
C VAL A 166 5.31 -9.76 -12.40
N ALA A 167 6.14 -10.61 -11.79
CA ALA A 167 6.79 -11.72 -12.49
C ALA A 167 5.77 -12.77 -12.97
N ALA A 168 4.77 -13.09 -12.14
CA ALA A 168 3.68 -13.99 -12.52
C ALA A 168 2.73 -13.34 -13.54
N ARG A 169 2.45 -12.04 -13.38
CA ARG A 169 1.53 -11.28 -14.24
C ARG A 169 1.97 -9.81 -14.41
N PRO A 170 2.58 -9.44 -15.54
CA PRO A 170 3.11 -8.09 -15.75
C PRO A 170 2.08 -6.96 -15.74
N ASP A 171 0.81 -7.22 -16.05
CA ASP A 171 -0.29 -6.25 -16.01
C ASP A 171 -0.89 -6.07 -14.59
N ALA A 172 -0.47 -6.87 -13.61
CA ALA A 172 -0.99 -6.87 -12.24
C ALA A 172 -0.30 -5.88 -11.29
N GLU A 173 0.32 -4.83 -11.80
CA GLU A 173 1.14 -3.95 -10.97
C GLU A 173 0.31 -3.25 -9.86
N LEU A 174 -0.97 -2.96 -10.10
CA LEU A 174 -1.87 -2.45 -9.06
C LEU A 174 -2.03 -3.42 -7.89
N LEU A 175 -2.16 -4.72 -8.19
CA LEU A 175 -2.24 -5.78 -7.19
C LEU A 175 -0.91 -5.89 -6.43
N ALA A 176 0.22 -5.77 -7.12
CA ALA A 176 1.55 -5.81 -6.52
C ALA A 176 1.71 -4.75 -5.42
N TRP A 177 1.35 -3.49 -5.71
CA TRP A 177 1.38 -2.41 -4.72
C TRP A 177 0.37 -2.60 -3.58
N TRP A 178 -0.84 -3.09 -3.89
CA TRP A 178 -1.87 -3.38 -2.89
C TRP A 178 -1.41 -4.47 -1.91
N LEU A 179 -0.77 -5.53 -2.42
CA LEU A 179 -0.21 -6.62 -1.62
C LEU A 179 1.02 -6.20 -0.84
N ALA A 180 1.86 -5.31 -1.38
CA ALA A 180 3.00 -4.77 -0.67
C ALA A 180 2.59 -4.10 0.65
N ASP A 181 1.54 -3.26 0.63
CA ASP A 181 0.99 -2.63 1.84
C ASP A 181 0.35 -3.66 2.81
N LEU A 182 -0.27 -4.73 2.28
CA LEU A 182 -0.83 -5.82 3.08
C LEU A 182 0.27 -6.63 3.79
N VAL A 183 1.30 -7.05 3.06
CA VAL A 183 2.44 -7.83 3.58
C VAL A 183 3.27 -7.01 4.54
N LEU A 184 3.50 -5.72 4.26
CA LEU A 184 4.16 -4.80 5.18
C LEU A 184 3.43 -4.76 6.53
N ALA A 185 2.10 -4.66 6.51
CA ALA A 185 1.30 -4.65 7.73
C ALA A 185 1.33 -5.98 8.49
N GLN A 186 1.39 -7.13 7.79
CA GLN A 186 1.56 -8.44 8.42
C GLN A 186 2.93 -8.58 9.09
N ALA A 187 4.00 -8.27 8.36
CA ALA A 187 5.38 -8.35 8.86
C ALA A 187 5.58 -7.46 10.09
N LEU A 188 5.00 -6.25 10.07
CA LEU A 188 5.03 -5.33 11.20
C LEU A 188 3.95 -5.61 12.25
N ARG A 189 3.07 -6.61 12.07
CA ARG A 189 1.97 -6.92 13.00
C ARG A 189 1.12 -5.68 13.31
N TRP A 190 0.86 -4.85 12.32
CA TRP A 190 -0.06 -3.73 12.45
C TRP A 190 -1.50 -4.23 12.53
N PRO A 191 -2.38 -3.62 13.34
CA PRO A 191 -3.75 -4.09 13.49
C PRO A 191 -4.56 -3.95 12.19
N ARG A 192 -4.18 -3.01 11.31
CA ARG A 192 -4.76 -2.77 9.99
C ARG A 192 -3.68 -2.24 9.04
N PRO A 193 -3.74 -2.56 7.73
CA PRO A 193 -2.85 -1.97 6.74
C PRO A 193 -2.96 -0.45 6.65
N LEU A 194 -1.84 0.19 6.30
CA LEU A 194 -1.77 1.58 5.88
C LEU A 194 -1.47 1.61 4.38
N PRO A 195 -2.36 2.16 3.54
CA PRO A 195 -2.05 2.36 2.12
C PRO A 195 -0.95 3.43 1.97
N LEU A 196 0.26 3.04 1.60
CA LEU A 196 1.42 3.93 1.60
C LEU A 196 2.14 3.90 0.25
N LEU A 197 2.40 2.69 -0.25
CA LEU A 197 3.41 2.48 -1.27
C LEU A 197 2.97 2.93 -2.67
N MET A 198 1.72 2.65 -3.06
CA MET A 198 1.21 3.05 -4.39
C MET A 198 1.27 4.57 -4.60
N ALA A 199 1.06 5.37 -3.55
CA ALA A 199 1.16 6.83 -3.64
C ALA A 199 2.59 7.30 -3.98
N GLN A 200 3.61 6.48 -3.71
CA GLN A 200 5.02 6.76 -4.02
C GLN A 200 5.47 6.18 -5.36
N ALA A 201 4.62 5.41 -6.07
CA ALA A 201 5.03 4.70 -7.28
C ALA A 201 5.65 5.60 -8.36
N PHE A 202 5.27 6.89 -8.41
CA PHE A 202 5.78 7.87 -9.37
C PHE A 202 6.83 8.82 -8.80
N ASP A 203 7.33 8.56 -7.60
CA ASP A 203 8.36 9.36 -6.96
C ASP A 203 9.66 9.36 -7.80
N PRO A 204 10.43 10.46 -7.82
CA PRO A 204 11.72 10.51 -8.50
C PRO A 204 12.69 9.41 -8.08
N ALA A 205 12.59 8.85 -6.88
CA ALA A 205 13.39 7.71 -6.43
C ALA A 205 13.24 6.48 -7.35
N PHE A 206 12.07 6.28 -7.95
CA PHE A 206 11.85 5.21 -8.94
C PHE A 206 12.31 5.59 -10.34
N ARG A 207 13.01 6.71 -10.54
CA ARG A 207 13.54 7.15 -11.83
C ARG A 207 15.07 7.16 -11.83
N GLY A 208 15.67 6.03 -11.51
CA GLY A 208 17.12 5.84 -11.46
C GLY A 208 17.63 5.00 -12.64
N GLY A 209 17.87 5.60 -13.79
CA GLY A 209 18.47 4.90 -14.94
C GLY A 209 18.66 5.77 -16.18
N ALA A 210 19.52 5.33 -17.11
CA ALA A 210 19.87 6.08 -18.33
C ALA A 210 18.66 6.42 -19.22
N SER A 211 17.56 5.69 -19.09
CA SER A 211 16.32 5.89 -19.86
C SER A 211 15.34 6.89 -19.22
N GLY A 212 15.55 7.30 -17.96
CA GLY A 212 14.58 8.13 -17.21
C GLY A 212 13.22 7.46 -16.97
N ARG A 213 13.07 6.18 -17.34
CA ARG A 213 11.84 5.40 -17.14
C ARG A 213 11.70 5.00 -15.67
N ARG A 214 10.46 4.92 -15.21
CA ARG A 214 10.11 4.40 -13.90
C ARG A 214 10.53 2.93 -13.75
N ILE A 215 11.30 2.63 -12.70
CA ILE A 215 11.65 1.28 -12.24
C ILE A 215 10.35 0.62 -11.76
N ARG A 216 10.09 -0.58 -12.27
CA ARG A 216 8.88 -1.37 -11.93
C ARG A 216 9.21 -2.47 -10.92
N PRO A 217 8.22 -3.00 -10.19
CA PRO A 217 8.42 -4.20 -9.40
C PRO A 217 9.05 -5.33 -10.22
N GLY A 218 10.07 -5.98 -9.68
CA GLY A 218 10.84 -7.03 -10.35
C GLY A 218 11.94 -6.55 -11.31
N GLU A 219 12.10 -5.24 -11.54
CA GLU A 219 13.24 -4.70 -12.29
C GLU A 219 14.47 -4.50 -11.39
N LYS A 220 15.67 -4.50 -11.97
CA LYS A 220 16.92 -4.27 -11.23
C LYS A 220 16.88 -2.91 -10.54
N GLY A 221 17.13 -2.91 -9.22
CA GLY A 221 17.10 -1.70 -8.38
C GLY A 221 15.72 -1.35 -7.82
N PHE A 222 14.75 -2.27 -7.91
CA PHE A 222 13.44 -2.12 -7.25
C PHE A 222 13.43 -2.63 -5.79
N GLU A 223 13.96 -3.84 -5.57
CA GLU A 223 14.12 -4.44 -4.23
C GLU A 223 15.32 -3.82 -3.49
#